data_AF-A0A6B3GBC3-F1
#
_entry.id   AF-A0A6B3GBC3-F1
#
_cell.length_a   1.000
_cell.length_b   1.000
_cell.length_c   1.000
_cell.angle_alpha   90.00
_cell.angle_beta   90.00
_cell.angle_gamma   90.00
#
_symmetry.space_group_name_H-M   'P 1'
#
loop_
_entity.id
_entity.type
_entity.pdbx_description
1 polymer ?
#
loop_
_entity_poly.entity_id
_entity_poly.type
_entity_poly.pdbx_seq_one_letter_code
_entity_poly.pdbx_strand_id
1 'polypeptide(L)'
;MGILVRPALMARPCGLDDEDGSVPAATALLIRAVGVRDLASGLAMLAAKEGSALRAATVCRVASDLGDAVLFGTQLPDPAARRKAAAVA
;
A
#
# COMPACT_ATOMS: atom_id res chain seq x y z
N MET A 1 6.18 -7.05 -0.62
CA MET A 1 5.98 -8.43 -1.15
C MET A 1 4.72 -9.12 -0.67
N GLY A 2 4.44 -9.16 0.64
CA GLY A 2 3.35 -9.98 1.18
C GLY A 2 2.02 -9.79 0.46
N ILE A 3 1.61 -8.54 0.25
CA ILE A 3 0.36 -8.17 -0.43
C ILE A 3 0.36 -8.47 -1.94
N LEU A 4 1.54 -8.55 -2.56
CA LEU A 4 1.70 -8.91 -3.98
C LEU A 4 1.37 -10.39 -4.20
N VAL A 5 1.86 -11.25 -3.31
CA VAL A 5 1.61 -12.70 -3.36
C VAL A 5 0.23 -13.02 -2.80
N ARG A 6 -0.16 -12.36 -1.70
CA ARG A 6 -1.40 -12.62 -0.97
C ARG A 6 -2.16 -11.31 -0.69
N PRO A 7 -2.97 -10.82 -1.66
CA PRO A 7 -3.72 -9.57 -1.53
C PRO A 7 -4.66 -9.51 -0.33
N ALA A 8 -5.14 -10.67 0.13
CA ALA A 8 -5.99 -10.79 1.31
C ALA A 8 -5.36 -10.26 2.62
N LEU A 9 -4.03 -10.18 2.69
CA LEU A 9 -3.33 -9.58 3.83
C LEU A 9 -3.64 -8.09 4.01
N MET A 10 -4.00 -7.40 2.93
CA MET A 10 -4.42 -6.00 2.94
C MET A 10 -5.93 -5.86 2.80
N ALA A 11 -6.56 -6.63 1.91
CA ALA A 11 -7.99 -6.49 1.65
C ALA A 11 -8.86 -6.67 2.91
N ARG A 12 -8.61 -7.74 3.69
CA ARG A 12 -9.46 -8.08 4.84
C ARG A 12 -9.38 -7.07 6.00
N PRO A 13 -8.19 -6.64 6.47
CA PRO A 13 -8.12 -5.59 7.48
C PRO A 13 -8.72 -4.25 7.05
N CYS A 14 -8.81 -4.03 5.72
CA CYS A 14 -9.39 -2.84 5.13
C CYS A 14 -10.90 -2.98 4.81
N GLY A 15 -11.51 -4.15 5.03
CA GLY A 15 -12.91 -4.41 4.69
C GLY A 15 -13.17 -4.32 3.17
N LEU A 16 -12.20 -4.74 2.36
CA LEU A 16 -12.27 -4.76 0.89
C LEU A 16 -12.53 -6.18 0.35
N ASP A 17 -12.88 -7.11 1.22
CA ASP A 17 -13.40 -8.44 0.92
C ASP A 17 -14.93 -8.45 0.84
N ASP A 18 -15.47 -9.44 0.12
CA ASP A 18 -16.91 -9.69 0.05
C ASP A 18 -17.42 -10.37 1.32
N GLU A 19 -18.74 -10.48 1.49
CA GLU A 19 -19.36 -11.11 2.67
C GLU A 19 -18.93 -12.57 2.91
N ASP A 20 -18.53 -13.28 1.84
CA ASP A 20 -17.99 -14.64 1.90
C ASP A 20 -16.49 -14.69 2.25
N GLY A 21 -15.86 -13.53 2.48
CA GLY A 21 -14.45 -13.37 2.80
C GLY A 21 -13.50 -13.57 1.61
N SER A 22 -14.05 -13.64 0.39
CA SER A 22 -13.28 -13.63 -0.85
C SER A 22 -12.81 -12.21 -1.20
N VAL A 23 -11.72 -12.10 -1.94
CA VAL A 23 -11.20 -10.79 -2.39
C VAL A 23 -11.57 -10.61 -3.85
N PRO A 24 -12.36 -9.57 -4.21
CA PRO A 24 -12.70 -9.30 -5.60
C PRO A 24 -11.46 -9.20 -6.49
N ALA A 25 -11.54 -9.73 -7.72
CA ALA A 25 -10.39 -9.77 -8.62
C ALA A 25 -9.82 -8.37 -8.94
N ALA A 26 -10.70 -7.36 -9.09
CA ALA A 26 -10.29 -5.98 -9.30
C ALA A 26 -9.53 -5.40 -8.09
N THR A 27 -10.03 -5.65 -6.87
CA THR A 27 -9.35 -5.28 -5.62
C THR A 27 -7.99 -5.95 -5.52
N ALA A 28 -7.92 -7.26 -5.78
CA ALA A 28 -6.67 -8.01 -5.75
C ALA A 28 -5.65 -7.48 -6.77
N LEU A 29 -6.10 -7.11 -7.97
CA LEU A 29 -5.25 -6.51 -9.01
C LEU A 29 -4.66 -5.17 -8.55
N LEU A 30 -5.49 -4.30 -7.98
CA LEU A 30 -5.03 -2.99 -7.50
C LEU A 30 -4.08 -3.11 -6.30
N ILE A 31 -4.36 -3.99 -5.35
CA ILE A 31 -3.46 -4.27 -4.22
C ILE A 31 -2.10 -4.79 -4.71
N ARG A 32 -2.10 -5.66 -5.73
CA ARG A 32 -0.85 -6.11 -6.36
C ARG A 32 -0.10 -4.96 -7.01
N ALA A 33 -0.80 -4.07 -7.73
CA ALA A 33 -0.19 -2.90 -8.34
C ALA A 33 0.48 -1.97 -7.31
N VAL A 34 -0.16 -1.75 -6.15
CA VAL A 34 0.45 -1.03 -5.02
C VAL A 34 1.72 -1.76 -4.55
N GLY A 35 1.64 -3.08 -4.31
CA GLY A 35 2.79 -3.87 -3.89
C GLY A 35 3.97 -3.87 -4.88
N VAL A 36 3.72 -3.73 -6.19
CA VAL A 36 4.76 -3.55 -7.21
C VAL A 36 5.41 -2.17 -7.11
N ARG A 37 4.63 -1.10 -6.89
CA ARG A 37 5.15 0.26 -6.75
C ARG A 37 6.07 0.38 -5.54
N ASP A 38 5.66 -0.18 -4.41
CA ASP A 38 6.47 -0.18 -3.18
C ASP A 38 7.77 -0.94 -3.37
N LEU A 39 7.72 -2.07 -4.08
CA LEU A 39 8.93 -2.81 -4.45
C LEU A 39 9.85 -1.96 -5.31
N ALA A 40 9.32 -1.38 -6.39
CA ALA A 40 10.11 -0.59 -7.32
C ALA A 40 10.76 0.61 -6.59
N SER A 41 10.02 1.29 -5.73
CA SER A 41 10.53 2.40 -4.90
C SER A 41 11.61 1.92 -3.94
N GLY A 42 11.40 0.80 -3.24
CA GLY A 42 12.39 0.22 -2.35
C GLY A 42 13.67 -0.21 -3.07
N LEU A 43 13.55 -0.83 -4.25
CA LEU A 43 14.71 -1.19 -5.08
C LEU A 43 15.45 0.04 -5.58
N ALA A 44 14.74 1.10 -5.95
CA ALA A 44 15.36 2.36 -6.34
C ALA A 44 16.19 2.97 -5.19
N MET A 45 15.67 2.90 -3.96
CA MET A 45 16.42 3.33 -2.76
C MET A 45 17.64 2.44 -2.50
N LEU A 46 17.52 1.11 -2.64
CA LEU A 46 18.65 0.19 -2.48
C LEU A 46 19.73 0.39 -3.54
N ALA A 47 19.34 0.70 -4.78
CA ALA A 47 20.26 0.96 -5.87
C ALA A 47 20.93 2.34 -5.76
N ALA A 48 20.24 3.33 -5.20
CA ALA A 48 20.75 4.68 -4.99
C ALA A 48 21.65 4.70 -3.74
N LYS A 49 22.96 4.52 -3.93
CA LYS A 49 23.92 4.48 -2.82
C LYS A 49 23.95 5.76 -1.97
N GLU A 50 23.87 6.94 -2.58
CA GLU A 50 23.93 8.23 -1.89
C GLU A 50 23.51 9.41 -2.79
N GLY A 51 23.38 10.60 -2.19
CA GLY A 51 23.18 11.85 -2.94
C GLY A 51 21.74 12.15 -3.35
N SER A 52 21.59 12.91 -4.45
CA SER A 52 20.29 13.41 -4.91
C SER A 52 19.34 12.31 -5.37
N ALA A 53 19.84 11.23 -5.96
CA ALA A 53 19.04 10.09 -6.40
C ALA A 53 18.37 9.37 -5.22
N LEU A 54 19.12 9.14 -4.12
CA LEU A 54 18.56 8.53 -2.91
C LEU A 54 17.52 9.43 -2.26
N ARG A 55 17.76 10.75 -2.22
CA ARG A 55 16.77 11.72 -1.72
C ARG A 55 15.49 11.71 -2.54
N ALA A 56 15.59 11.73 -3.86
CA ALA A 56 14.42 11.67 -4.74
C ALA A 56 13.63 10.38 -4.53
N ALA A 57 14.30 9.22 -4.49
CA ALA A 57 13.66 7.93 -4.21
C ALA A 57 12.97 7.90 -2.84
N THR A 58 13.61 8.48 -1.82
CA THR A 58 13.05 8.61 -0.47
C THR A 58 11.83 9.51 -0.45
N VAL A 59 11.87 10.68 -1.11
CA VAL A 59 10.74 11.61 -1.19
C VAL A 59 9.56 10.95 -1.91
N CYS A 60 9.79 10.25 -3.02
CA CYS A 60 8.74 9.50 -3.71
C CYS A 60 8.10 8.44 -2.82
N ARG A 61 8.90 7.74 -2.01
CA ARG A 61 8.40 6.73 -1.06
C ARG A 61 7.53 7.38 0.02
N VAL A 62 8.03 8.42 0.68
CA VAL A 62 7.30 9.16 1.71
C VAL A 62 6.00 9.75 1.16
N ALA A 63 6.03 10.32 -0.04
CA ALA A 63 4.84 10.85 -0.68
C ALA A 63 3.81 9.76 -1.01
N SER A 64 4.27 8.57 -1.41
CA SER A 64 3.40 7.41 -1.66
C SER A 64 2.75 6.93 -0.37
N ASP A 65 3.54 6.74 0.69
CA ASP A 65 3.05 6.29 2.00
C ASP A 65 2.05 7.29 2.61
N LEU A 66 2.33 8.60 2.52
CA LEU A 66 1.39 9.65 2.93
C LEU A 66 0.09 9.61 2.09
N GLY A 67 0.20 9.41 0.79
CA GLY A 67 -0.96 9.27 -0.10
C GLY A 67 -1.84 8.09 0.32
N ASP A 68 -1.23 6.94 0.57
CA ASP A 68 -1.93 5.74 1.01
C ASP A 68 -2.55 5.94 2.40
N ALA A 69 -1.84 6.56 3.34
CA ALA A 69 -2.36 6.90 4.66
C ALA A 69 -3.63 7.76 4.57
N VAL A 70 -3.61 8.79 3.72
CA VAL A 70 -4.74 9.71 3.53
C VAL A 70 -5.90 8.99 2.85
N LEU A 71 -5.64 8.27 1.76
CA LEU A 71 -6.69 7.58 1.00
C LEU A 71 -7.33 6.49 1.85
N PHE A 72 -6.56 5.61 2.47
CA PHE A 72 -7.12 4.55 3.31
C PHE A 72 -7.70 5.10 4.63
N GLY A 73 -7.10 6.14 5.20
CA GLY A 73 -7.59 6.82 6.39
C GLY A 73 -8.93 7.54 6.20
N THR A 74 -9.30 7.87 4.96
CA THR A 74 -10.52 8.66 4.68
C THR A 74 -11.57 7.92 3.84
N GLN A 75 -11.16 6.99 2.97
CA GLN A 75 -12.03 6.40 1.96
C GLN A 75 -12.37 4.92 2.20
N LEU A 76 -11.75 4.25 3.18
CA LEU A 76 -12.12 2.85 3.46
C LEU A 76 -13.59 2.74 3.89
N PRO A 77 -14.29 1.65 3.52
CA PRO A 77 -15.70 1.47 3.86
C PRO A 77 -15.92 1.34 5.37
N ASP A 78 -15.03 0.64 6.08
CA ASP A 78 -15.07 0.49 7.54
C ASP A 78 -14.36 1.66 8.28
N PRO A 79 -15.08 2.45 9.10
CA PRO A 79 -14.48 3.52 9.91
C PRO A 79 -13.45 3.04 10.94
N ALA A 80 -13.52 1.79 11.40
CA ALA A 80 -12.50 1.23 12.29
C ALA A 80 -11.21 0.89 11.54
N ALA A 81 -11.33 0.37 10.31
CA ALA A 81 -10.21 0.15 9.41
C ALA A 81 -9.48 1.44 9.00
N ARG A 82 -10.20 2.55 8.81
CA ARG A 82 -9.61 3.87 8.51
C ARG A 82 -8.51 4.28 9.50
N ARG A 83 -8.81 4.23 10.80
CA ARG A 83 -7.85 4.60 11.86
C ARG A 83 -6.65 3.66 11.91
N LYS A 84 -6.88 2.36 11.67
CA LYS A 84 -5.80 1.36 11.65
C LYS A 84 -4.90 1.56 10.43
N ALA A 85 -5.48 1.81 9.26
CA ALA A 85 -4.72 2.04 8.03
C ALA A 85 -3.86 3.30 8.11
N ALA A 86 -4.41 4.40 8.63
CA ALA A 86 -3.66 5.65 8.81
C ALA A 86 -2.51 5.54 9.83
N ALA A 87 -2.57 4.60 10.77
CA ALA A 87 -1.53 4.42 11.79
C ALA A 87 -0.35 3.53 11.34
N VAL A 88 -0.53 2.74 10.28
CA VAL A 88 0.46 1.75 9.81
C VAL A 88 1.16 2.21 8.52
N ALA A 89 0.57 3.17 7.82
CA ALA A 89 1.12 3.79 6.61
C ALA A 89 2.31 4.70 6.91
#